data_AF-A0A0C3IUR4-F1
#
_entry.id   AF-A0A0C3IUR4-F1
#
_cell.length_a   1.000
_cell.length_b   1.000
_cell.length_c   1.000
_cell.angle_alpha   90.00
_cell.angle_beta   90.00
_cell.angle_gamma   90.00
#
_symmetry.space_group_name_H-M   'P 1'
#
loop_
_entity.id
_entity.type
_entity.pdbx_description
1 polymer ?
#
loop_
_entity_poly.entity_id
_entity_poly.type
_entity_poly.pdbx_seq_one_letter_code
_entity_poly.pdbx_strand_id
1 'polypeptide(L)'
;MKHQGLQRSAVIDIQGLTALWDFGWLRPQELGRLMWPEATHQVKYAERIARRWSDKGLILSRKLPAHNGTAMVLSESGARLLRESIGVAAQSGKDWGETRNGAWMAPRWWRHDLVANSLLSILAAGGHHVIPERKLRRENRSAKIPDGLAISPDGKDIFWIEIESARKSGRPMREMAHYMTRVATGKAPTLSGIKANKVLVGYVKDIVDERGYRLDHRARTLGAIRAKAPADLKVTTCELSLKGAAVASFRNHEFTIASDMVSCRVREWDHLWHEDPENEDATTCTWGSLVFSYWEEETNCWGWQVVDPHQLGPDGYPKNVASSNATSAEGARRALAEVSLE
;
A
#
# COMPACT_ATOMS: atom_id res chain seq x y z
N MET A 1 26.91 39.71 10.11
CA MET A 1 25.62 39.20 10.65
C MET A 1 24.46 39.23 9.65
N LYS A 2 24.13 40.34 8.96
CA LYS A 2 23.00 40.39 7.98
C LYS A 2 23.11 39.36 6.83
N HIS A 3 24.30 39.15 6.27
CA HIS A 3 24.51 38.16 5.19
C HIS A 3 24.27 36.70 5.63
N GLN A 4 24.66 36.32 6.85
CA GLN A 4 24.42 34.97 7.38
C GLN A 4 22.92 34.71 7.65
N GLY A 5 22.17 35.73 8.06
CA GLY A 5 20.70 35.64 8.22
C GLY A 5 19.95 35.48 6.90
N LEU A 6 20.41 36.15 5.84
CA LEU A 6 19.86 36.03 4.49
C LEU A 6 20.11 34.64 3.89
N GLN A 7 21.32 34.10 4.04
CA GLN A 7 21.66 32.75 3.57
C GLN A 7 20.83 31.68 4.29
N ARG A 8 20.66 31.78 5.62
CA ARG A 8 19.78 30.86 6.37
C ARG A 8 18.32 30.95 5.93
N SER A 9 17.81 32.15 5.65
CA SER A 9 16.43 32.29 5.17
C SER A 9 16.22 31.66 3.79
N ALA A 10 17.20 31.79 2.89
CA ALA A 10 17.11 31.18 1.56
C ALA A 10 17.10 29.65 1.64
N VAL A 11 17.95 29.05 2.48
CA VAL A 11 17.96 27.59 2.69
C VAL A 11 16.61 27.08 3.20
N ILE A 12 16.03 27.76 4.20
CA ILE A 12 14.72 27.41 4.75
C ILE A 12 13.62 27.54 3.67
N ASP A 13 13.67 28.59 2.85
CA ASP A 13 12.73 28.78 1.74
C ASP A 13 12.81 27.60 0.75
N ILE A 14 14.01 27.25 0.30
CA ILE A 14 14.21 26.13 -0.64
C ILE A 14 13.79 24.79 -0.03
N GLN A 15 14.16 24.50 1.22
CA GLN A 15 13.78 23.26 1.89
C GLN A 15 12.26 23.12 1.98
N GLY A 16 11.58 24.19 2.42
CA GLY A 16 10.13 24.16 2.60
C GLY A 16 9.35 24.10 1.29
N LEU A 17 9.78 24.83 0.26
CA LEU A 17 9.18 24.75 -1.08
C LEU A 17 9.44 23.38 -1.73
N THR A 18 10.60 22.77 -1.48
CA THR A 18 10.90 21.39 -1.93
C THR A 18 9.96 20.40 -1.26
N ALA A 19 9.67 20.55 0.04
CA ALA A 19 8.68 19.72 0.72
C ALA A 19 7.29 19.85 0.09
N LEU A 20 6.85 21.08 -0.26
CA LEU A 20 5.59 21.27 -0.99
C LEU A 20 5.60 20.61 -2.36
N TRP A 21 6.72 20.64 -3.07
CA TRP A 21 6.86 19.97 -4.37
C TRP A 21 6.82 18.44 -4.23
N ASP A 22 7.54 17.89 -3.26
CA ASP A 22 7.63 16.45 -3.01
C ASP A 22 6.29 15.86 -2.59
N PHE A 23 5.57 16.51 -1.66
CA PHE A 23 4.24 16.09 -1.21
C PHE A 23 3.10 16.56 -2.14
N GLY A 24 3.37 17.50 -3.04
CA GLY A 24 2.38 18.16 -3.90
C GLY A 24 1.64 19.31 -3.23
N TRP A 25 1.23 19.11 -1.98
CA TRP A 25 0.65 20.14 -1.14
C TRP A 25 0.76 19.75 0.34
N LEU A 26 0.83 20.73 1.22
CA LEU A 26 0.84 20.51 2.68
C LEU A 26 0.04 21.61 3.37
N ARG A 27 -0.46 21.34 4.58
CA ARG A 27 -0.93 22.42 5.47
C ARG A 27 0.22 22.87 6.37
N PRO A 28 0.08 24.01 7.07
CA PRO A 28 1.10 24.45 8.03
C PRO A 28 1.42 23.41 9.11
N GLN A 29 0.47 22.55 9.47
CA GLN A 29 0.67 21.48 10.44
C GLN A 29 1.68 20.44 9.95
N GLU A 30 1.50 19.90 8.74
CA GLU A 30 2.44 18.93 8.17
C GLU A 30 3.79 19.58 7.84
N LEU A 31 3.79 20.78 7.25
CA LEU A 31 5.02 21.49 6.92
C LEU A 31 5.84 21.80 8.18
N GLY A 32 5.17 22.21 9.27
CA GLY A 32 5.83 22.48 10.54
C GLY A 32 6.59 21.27 11.07
N ARG A 33 5.96 20.09 11.04
CA ARG A 33 6.57 18.81 11.44
C ARG A 33 7.78 18.43 10.60
N LEU A 34 7.72 18.68 9.29
CA LEU A 34 8.83 18.37 8.39
C LEU A 34 10.01 19.32 8.56
N MET A 35 9.75 20.61 8.81
CA MET A 35 10.79 21.63 8.86
C MET A 35 11.39 21.84 10.26
N TRP A 36 10.58 21.66 11.32
CA TRP A 36 10.95 21.95 12.70
C TRP A 36 10.38 20.90 13.67
N PRO A 37 10.73 19.60 13.52
CA PRO A 37 10.12 18.52 14.29
C PRO A 37 10.25 18.70 15.81
N GLU A 38 11.37 19.25 16.27
CA GLU A 38 11.65 19.46 17.70
C GLU A 38 11.08 20.79 18.26
N ALA A 39 10.46 21.62 17.42
CA ALA A 39 10.01 22.94 17.86
C ALA A 39 8.59 22.93 18.44
N THR A 40 8.44 23.38 19.69
CA THR A 40 7.14 23.54 20.37
C THR A 40 6.12 24.36 19.57
N HIS A 41 6.60 25.34 18.78
CA HIS A 41 5.76 26.23 17.98
C HIS A 41 5.89 26.01 16.48
N GLN A 42 6.24 24.79 16.05
CA GLN A 42 6.44 24.41 14.64
C GLN A 42 5.32 24.89 13.69
N VAL A 43 4.05 24.78 14.11
CA VAL A 43 2.90 25.19 13.29
C VAL A 43 2.89 26.71 13.08
N LYS A 44 3.16 27.50 14.13
CA LYS A 44 3.24 28.97 14.02
C LYS A 44 4.41 29.39 13.13
N TYR A 45 5.51 28.63 13.14
CA TYR A 45 6.66 28.88 12.27
C TYR A 45 6.30 28.63 10.81
N ALA A 46 5.61 27.52 10.53
CA ALA A 46 5.08 27.19 9.22
C ALA A 46 4.05 28.24 8.72
N GLU A 47 3.14 28.70 9.57
CA GLU A 47 2.17 29.74 9.19
C GLU A 47 2.83 31.08 8.86
N ARG A 48 3.90 31.44 9.59
CA ARG A 48 4.65 32.67 9.35
C ARG A 48 5.44 32.60 8.05
N ILE A 49 6.08 31.47 7.76
CA ILE A 49 6.80 31.31 6.48
C ILE A 49 5.83 31.22 5.31
N ALA A 50 4.68 30.55 5.48
CA ALA A 50 3.63 30.46 4.47
C ALA A 50 3.10 31.84 4.07
N ARG A 51 2.82 32.71 5.05
CA ARG A 51 2.43 34.11 4.79
C ARG A 51 3.48 34.82 3.94
N ARG A 52 4.75 34.75 4.33
CA ARG A 52 5.85 35.34 3.56
C ARG A 52 5.95 34.77 2.14
N TRP A 53 5.80 33.47 1.95
CA TRP A 53 5.81 32.86 0.61
C TRP A 53 4.60 33.27 -0.21
N SER A 54 3.43 33.42 0.41
CA SER A 54 2.22 33.92 -0.24
C SER A 54 2.40 35.37 -0.70
N ASP A 55 2.96 36.24 0.15
CA ASP A 55 3.24 37.65 -0.17
C ASP A 55 4.22 37.77 -1.34
N LYS A 56 5.18 36.84 -1.44
CA LYS A 56 6.13 36.72 -2.56
C LYS A 56 5.57 35.97 -3.77
N GLY A 57 4.32 35.50 -3.72
CA GLY A 57 3.71 34.73 -4.80
C GLY A 57 4.36 33.36 -5.07
N LEU A 58 5.11 32.79 -4.11
CA LEU A 58 5.82 31.51 -4.26
C LEU A 58 4.91 30.29 -4.00
N ILE A 59 3.78 30.51 -3.31
CA ILE A 59 2.77 29.48 -3.07
C ILE A 59 1.38 29.99 -3.40
N LEU A 60 0.46 29.05 -3.63
CA LEU A 60 -0.97 29.26 -3.70
C LEU A 60 -1.62 28.67 -2.45
N SER A 61 -2.56 29.42 -1.86
CA SER A 61 -3.32 28.97 -0.69
C SER A 61 -4.72 28.52 -1.13
N ARG A 62 -5.11 27.29 -0.78
CA ARG A 62 -6.41 26.68 -1.12
C ARG A 62 -7.12 26.19 0.13
N LYS A 63 -8.34 26.68 0.39
CA LYS A 63 -9.14 26.24 1.54
C LYS A 63 -9.63 24.81 1.32
N LEU A 64 -9.37 23.93 2.28
CA LEU A 64 -9.86 22.56 2.24
C LEU A 64 -11.33 22.49 2.67
N PRO A 65 -12.13 21.56 2.13
CA PRO A 65 -13.52 21.37 2.54
C PRO A 65 -13.68 21.04 4.02
N ALA A 66 -14.88 21.33 4.56
CA ALA A 66 -15.27 21.02 5.94
C ALA A 66 -14.26 21.53 7.00
N HIS A 67 -13.73 22.74 6.80
CA HIS A 67 -12.81 23.42 7.73
C HIS A 67 -11.53 22.63 8.07
N ASN A 68 -11.02 21.81 7.14
CA ASN A 68 -9.79 21.02 7.35
C ASN A 68 -8.48 21.82 7.16
N GLY A 69 -8.56 23.14 7.16
CA GLY A 69 -7.44 24.07 7.05
C GLY A 69 -7.19 24.56 5.63
N THR A 70 -5.96 24.99 5.37
CA THR A 70 -5.52 25.57 4.10
C THR A 70 -4.37 24.75 3.54
N ALA A 71 -4.55 24.20 2.35
CA ALA A 71 -3.49 23.58 1.57
C ALA A 71 -2.63 24.66 0.93
N MET A 72 -1.31 24.57 1.15
CA MET A 72 -0.30 25.34 0.47
C MET A 72 0.22 24.51 -0.69
N VAL A 73 0.29 25.13 -1.86
CA VAL A 73 0.67 24.47 -3.11
C VAL A 73 1.73 25.31 -3.80
N LEU A 74 2.71 24.67 -4.43
CA LEU A 74 3.77 25.40 -5.14
C LEU A 74 3.19 26.20 -6.33
N SER A 75 3.47 27.51 -6.37
CA SER A 75 3.12 28.34 -7.52
C SER A 75 4.12 28.17 -8.66
N GLU A 76 3.85 28.74 -9.83
CA GLU A 76 4.84 28.77 -10.92
C GLU A 76 6.10 29.55 -10.54
N SER A 77 5.95 30.63 -9.76
CA SER A 77 7.09 31.41 -9.29
C SER A 77 7.92 30.63 -8.26
N GLY A 78 7.26 29.87 -7.36
CA GLY A 78 7.95 28.97 -6.45
C GLY A 78 8.67 27.83 -7.17
N ALA A 79 8.04 27.25 -8.19
CA ALA A 79 8.64 26.21 -9.03
C ALA A 79 9.87 26.75 -9.79
N ARG A 80 9.78 27.96 -10.33
CA ARG A 80 10.91 28.64 -10.98
C ARG A 80 12.08 28.83 -10.01
N LEU A 81 11.80 29.30 -8.80
CA LEU A 81 12.82 29.47 -7.76
C LEU A 81 13.54 28.15 -7.47
N LEU A 82 12.81 27.02 -7.36
CA LEU A 82 13.43 25.71 -7.17
C LEU A 82 14.29 25.27 -8.36
N ARG A 83 13.82 25.48 -9.60
CA ARG A 83 14.60 25.20 -10.81
C ARG A 83 15.91 25.98 -10.83
N GLU A 84 15.86 27.27 -10.52
CA GLU A 84 17.03 28.16 -10.53
C GLU A 84 17.99 27.88 -9.37
N SER A 85 17.47 27.52 -8.19
CA SER A 85 18.30 27.39 -6.99
C SER A 85 18.95 26.03 -6.81
N ILE A 86 18.28 24.95 -7.23
CA ILE A 86 18.74 23.58 -7.00
C ILE A 86 18.64 22.68 -8.25
N GLY A 87 18.29 23.23 -9.41
CA GLY A 87 18.32 22.49 -10.69
C GLY A 87 17.27 21.39 -10.84
N VAL A 88 16.28 21.30 -9.95
CA VAL A 88 15.23 20.28 -10.03
C VAL A 88 14.15 20.68 -11.03
N ALA A 89 13.54 19.72 -11.74
CA ALA A 89 12.43 19.97 -12.67
C ALA A 89 11.10 20.26 -11.95
N ALA A 90 11.10 21.25 -11.05
CA ALA A 90 9.92 21.64 -10.29
C ALA A 90 8.81 22.18 -11.19
N GLN A 91 7.56 21.86 -10.83
CA GLN A 91 6.36 22.27 -11.53
C GLN A 91 5.35 22.85 -10.53
N SER A 92 4.55 23.81 -10.98
CA SER A 92 3.45 24.31 -10.17
C SER A 92 2.43 23.21 -9.86
N GLY A 93 1.86 23.24 -8.65
CA GLY A 93 0.74 22.38 -8.27
C GLY A 93 -0.63 23.03 -8.51
N LYS A 94 -0.72 24.14 -9.25
CA LYS A 94 -1.97 24.90 -9.45
C LYS A 94 -3.16 24.03 -9.91
N ASP A 95 -2.87 22.96 -10.66
CA ASP A 95 -3.83 22.02 -11.26
C ASP A 95 -4.15 20.81 -10.36
N TRP A 96 -3.75 20.83 -9.08
CA TRP A 96 -4.11 19.77 -8.12
C TRP A 96 -5.62 19.67 -7.87
N GLY A 97 -6.38 20.74 -8.12
CA GLY A 97 -7.84 20.74 -8.08
C GLY A 97 -8.41 21.46 -9.29
N GLU A 98 -9.72 21.63 -9.31
CA GLU A 98 -10.42 22.25 -10.43
C GLU A 98 -10.88 23.67 -10.06
N THR A 99 -10.86 24.59 -11.01
CA THR A 99 -11.48 25.90 -10.84
C THR A 99 -12.76 25.94 -11.66
N ARG A 100 -13.91 26.07 -11.00
CA ARG A 100 -15.22 26.16 -11.62
C ARG A 100 -15.88 27.47 -11.21
N ASN A 101 -16.32 28.28 -12.17
CA ASN A 101 -16.96 29.58 -11.91
C ASN A 101 -16.13 30.51 -11.00
N GLY A 102 -14.80 30.55 -11.19
CA GLY A 102 -13.88 31.35 -10.38
C GLY A 102 -13.62 30.83 -8.97
N ALA A 103 -14.30 29.76 -8.54
CA ALA A 103 -14.07 29.09 -7.27
C ALA A 103 -13.21 27.84 -7.46
N TRP A 104 -12.15 27.72 -6.66
CA TRP A 104 -11.35 26.50 -6.63
C TRP A 104 -12.04 25.41 -5.80
N MET A 105 -11.99 24.17 -6.29
CA MET A 105 -12.56 22.99 -5.67
C MET A 105 -11.48 21.91 -5.49
N ALA A 106 -11.47 21.31 -4.30
CA ALA A 106 -10.58 20.20 -3.99
C ALA A 106 -10.98 18.94 -4.78
N PRO A 107 -10.01 18.13 -5.25
CA PRO A 107 -10.30 16.87 -5.93
C PRO A 107 -10.94 15.87 -4.97
N ARG A 108 -11.73 14.91 -5.46
CA ARG A 108 -12.47 13.95 -4.61
C ARG A 108 -11.58 13.15 -3.64
N TRP A 109 -10.32 12.93 -4.01
CA TRP A 109 -9.33 12.18 -3.23
C TRP A 109 -8.53 13.02 -2.23
N TRP A 110 -8.80 14.33 -2.09
CA TRP A 110 -8.03 15.21 -1.19
C TRP A 110 -7.93 14.69 0.27
N ARG A 111 -8.96 13.99 0.75
CA ARG A 111 -8.98 13.41 2.10
C ARG A 111 -7.95 12.30 2.24
N HIS A 112 -7.80 11.46 1.22
CA HIS A 112 -6.83 10.38 1.24
C HIS A 112 -5.40 10.95 1.23
N ASP A 113 -5.12 11.91 0.35
CA ASP A 113 -3.85 12.66 0.34
C ASP A 113 -3.56 13.28 1.71
N LEU A 114 -4.56 13.87 2.37
CA LEU A 114 -4.38 14.47 3.68
C LEU A 114 -3.98 13.43 4.73
N VAL A 115 -4.63 12.27 4.77
CA VAL A 115 -4.30 11.20 5.70
C VAL A 115 -2.87 10.70 5.47
N ALA A 116 -2.48 10.49 4.20
CA ALA A 116 -1.13 10.09 3.83
C ALA A 116 -0.08 11.13 4.23
N ASN A 117 -0.28 12.38 3.85
CA ASN A 117 0.64 13.47 4.17
C ASN A 117 0.76 13.68 5.69
N SER A 118 -0.35 13.59 6.42
CA SER A 118 -0.32 13.69 7.88
C SER A 118 0.47 12.54 8.51
N LEU A 119 0.25 11.28 8.10
CA LEU A 119 1.01 10.13 8.61
C LEU A 119 2.51 10.27 8.33
N LEU A 120 2.88 10.54 7.08
CA LEU A 120 4.27 10.69 6.68
C LEU A 120 4.94 11.86 7.41
N SER A 121 4.24 12.98 7.65
CA SER A 121 4.78 14.10 8.43
C SER A 121 5.06 13.72 9.89
N ILE A 122 4.24 12.85 10.49
CA ILE A 122 4.45 12.37 11.87
C ILE A 122 5.62 11.41 11.90
N LEU A 123 5.73 10.49 10.94
CA LEU A 123 6.86 9.56 10.83
C LEU A 123 8.18 10.31 10.64
N ALA A 124 8.19 11.33 9.78
CA ALA A 124 9.34 12.20 9.57
C ALA A 124 9.75 12.95 10.84
N ALA A 125 8.79 13.47 11.60
CA ALA A 125 9.07 14.08 12.91
C ALA A 125 9.61 13.06 13.93
N GLY A 126 9.26 11.77 13.78
CA GLY A 126 9.86 10.67 14.52
C GLY A 126 11.20 10.19 13.97
N GLY A 127 11.86 10.97 13.09
CA GLY A 127 13.19 10.68 12.56
C GLY A 127 13.24 9.76 11.33
N HIS A 128 12.09 9.38 10.77
CA HIS A 128 12.08 8.56 9.55
C HIS A 128 12.45 9.39 8.32
N HIS A 129 13.18 8.82 7.38
CA HIS A 129 13.28 9.40 6.04
C HIS A 129 12.06 8.99 5.22
N VAL A 130 11.23 9.95 4.83
CA VAL A 130 9.97 9.69 4.12
C VAL A 130 10.02 10.12 2.67
N ILE A 131 9.40 9.32 1.80
CA ILE A 131 9.26 9.60 0.36
C ILE A 131 7.76 9.53 0.02
N PRO A 132 7.09 10.67 -0.20
CA PRO A 132 5.65 10.69 -0.46
C PRO A 132 5.31 10.17 -1.85
N GLU A 133 4.06 9.71 -2.04
CA GLU A 133 3.53 9.19 -3.31
C GLU A 133 3.86 10.08 -4.52
N ARG A 134 3.66 11.40 -4.41
CA ARG A 134 3.85 12.30 -5.55
C ARG A 134 5.30 12.34 -6.00
N LYS A 135 6.27 12.26 -5.08
CA LYS A 135 7.69 12.12 -5.42
C LYS A 135 7.96 10.78 -6.09
N LEU A 136 7.44 9.69 -5.52
CA LEU A 136 7.57 8.35 -6.09
C LEU A 136 7.01 8.28 -7.52
N ARG A 137 5.86 8.88 -7.79
CA ARG A 137 5.26 8.93 -9.13
C ARG A 137 6.12 9.69 -10.15
N ARG A 138 6.84 10.72 -9.73
CA ARG A 138 7.75 11.47 -10.63
C ARG A 138 9.01 10.67 -10.96
N GLU A 139 9.54 9.94 -9.99
CA GLU A 139 10.84 9.28 -10.09
C GLU A 139 10.75 7.86 -10.64
N ASN A 140 9.54 7.28 -10.74
CA ASN A 140 9.35 5.87 -11.07
C ASN A 140 8.28 5.67 -12.16
N ARG A 141 8.50 4.66 -13.01
CA ARG A 141 7.55 4.20 -14.03
C ARG A 141 6.79 2.92 -13.62
N SER A 142 6.75 2.60 -12.33
CA SER A 142 6.13 1.37 -11.81
C SER A 142 4.61 1.38 -11.97
N ALA A 143 4.02 0.20 -12.25
CA ALA A 143 2.58 0.02 -12.35
C ALA A 143 1.84 0.30 -11.03
N LYS A 144 2.48 0.05 -9.88
CA LYS A 144 1.97 0.41 -8.55
C LYS A 144 3.00 1.25 -7.81
N ILE A 145 2.47 2.30 -7.18
CA ILE A 145 3.17 3.22 -6.29
C ILE A 145 2.44 3.18 -4.94
N PRO A 146 3.14 3.10 -3.80
CA PRO A 146 2.55 3.22 -2.48
C PRO A 146 2.15 4.67 -2.18
N ASP A 147 1.31 4.85 -1.16
CA ASP A 147 0.94 6.17 -0.65
C ASP A 147 2.16 6.87 0.00
N GLY A 148 3.17 6.09 0.38
CA GLY A 148 4.53 6.58 0.66
C GLY A 148 5.51 5.47 1.01
N LEU A 149 6.78 5.86 1.14
CA LEU A 149 7.81 5.06 1.79
C LEU A 149 8.27 5.75 3.08
N ALA A 150 8.62 4.96 4.09
CA ALA A 150 9.32 5.45 5.27
C ALA A 150 10.49 4.53 5.59
N ILE A 151 11.66 5.12 5.80
CA ILE A 151 12.88 4.43 6.23
C ILE A 151 13.06 4.74 7.71
N SER A 152 13.22 3.71 8.53
CA SER A 152 13.50 3.84 9.96
C SER A 152 14.77 4.67 10.20
N PRO A 153 14.90 5.32 11.38
CA PRO A 153 16.10 6.09 11.71
C PRO A 153 17.41 5.31 11.61
N ASP A 154 17.37 3.98 11.83
CA ASP A 154 18.54 3.10 11.71
C ASP A 154 18.76 2.54 10.29
N GLY A 155 17.89 2.89 9.33
CA GLY A 155 17.98 2.49 7.93
C GLY A 155 17.60 1.04 7.62
N LYS A 156 17.24 0.24 8.64
CA LYS A 156 17.02 -1.21 8.46
C LYS A 156 15.62 -1.53 7.96
N ASP A 157 14.62 -0.84 8.47
CA ASP A 157 13.23 -1.06 8.11
C ASP A 157 12.79 -0.02 7.08
N ILE A 158 12.37 -0.52 5.92
CA ILE A 158 11.90 0.27 4.80
C ILE A 158 10.44 -0.13 4.55
N PHE A 159 9.55 0.70 5.07
CA PHE A 159 8.12 0.49 5.03
C PHE A 159 7.53 0.91 3.69
N TRP A 160 6.83 -0.02 3.04
CA TRP A 160 5.84 0.24 1.99
C TRP A 160 4.51 0.60 2.66
N ILE A 161 4.08 1.86 2.50
CA ILE A 161 2.89 2.38 3.19
C ILE A 161 1.69 2.39 2.24
N GLU A 162 0.60 1.77 2.65
CA GLU A 162 -0.72 1.86 2.00
C GLU A 162 -1.76 2.25 3.04
N ILE A 163 -2.67 3.14 2.69
CA ILE A 163 -3.69 3.69 3.57
C ILE A 163 -5.08 3.30 3.05
N GLU A 164 -5.82 2.59 3.90
CA GLU A 164 -7.21 2.25 3.67
C GLU A 164 -8.10 3.29 4.36
N SER A 165 -8.50 4.31 3.60
CA SER A 165 -9.43 5.36 4.04
C SER A 165 -10.85 5.23 3.45
N ALA A 166 -11.06 4.23 2.58
CA ALA A 166 -12.35 3.94 1.96
C ALA A 166 -12.46 2.46 1.62
N ARG A 167 -13.70 1.98 1.41
CA ARG A 167 -13.96 0.57 1.06
C ARG A 167 -13.27 0.20 -0.26
N LYS A 168 -12.29 -0.71 -0.22
CA LYS A 168 -11.77 -1.43 -1.39
C LYS A 168 -12.30 -2.87 -1.42
N SER A 169 -12.75 -3.33 -2.58
CA SER A 169 -13.22 -4.71 -2.81
C SER A 169 -12.92 -5.17 -4.24
N GLY A 170 -12.89 -6.48 -4.47
CA GLY A 170 -12.63 -7.04 -5.80
C GLY A 170 -11.20 -6.81 -6.26
N ARG A 171 -11.04 -6.34 -7.50
CA ARG A 171 -9.73 -6.16 -8.15
C ARG A 171 -8.75 -5.26 -7.36
N PRO A 172 -9.12 -4.04 -6.91
CA PRO A 172 -8.21 -3.19 -6.13
C PRO A 172 -7.67 -3.84 -4.84
N MET A 173 -8.49 -4.60 -4.13
CA MET A 173 -8.08 -5.31 -2.92
C MET A 173 -7.09 -6.45 -3.24
N ARG A 174 -7.34 -7.19 -4.33
CA ARG A 174 -6.42 -8.25 -4.79
C ARG A 174 -5.08 -7.69 -5.24
N GLU A 175 -5.08 -6.56 -5.96
CA GLU A 175 -3.86 -5.88 -6.38
C GLU A 175 -3.06 -5.40 -5.18
N MET A 176 -3.71 -4.75 -4.20
CA MET A 176 -3.05 -4.34 -2.96
C MET A 176 -2.43 -5.53 -2.22
N ALA A 177 -3.20 -6.60 -1.99
CA ALA A 177 -2.71 -7.80 -1.33
C ALA A 177 -1.51 -8.42 -2.06
N HIS A 178 -1.55 -8.48 -3.40
CA HIS A 178 -0.44 -8.96 -4.21
C HIS A 178 0.85 -8.16 -3.97
N TYR A 179 0.79 -6.82 -3.98
CA TYR A 179 1.98 -5.99 -3.73
C TYR A 179 2.48 -6.09 -2.30
N MET A 180 1.58 -6.15 -1.31
CA MET A 180 1.95 -6.34 0.09
C MET A 180 2.67 -7.68 0.31
N THR A 181 2.14 -8.77 -0.25
CA THR A 181 2.82 -10.07 -0.23
C THR A 181 4.20 -9.98 -0.86
N ARG A 182 4.33 -9.35 -2.04
CA ARG A 182 5.63 -9.18 -2.70
C ARG A 182 6.62 -8.44 -1.81
N VAL A 183 6.21 -7.35 -1.17
CA VAL A 183 7.07 -6.61 -0.24
C VAL A 183 7.50 -7.48 0.93
N ALA A 184 6.55 -8.14 1.60
CA ALA A 184 6.82 -9.00 2.74
C ALA A 184 7.77 -10.17 2.40
N THR A 185 7.73 -10.67 1.16
CA THR A 185 8.63 -11.74 0.66
C THR A 185 9.95 -11.23 0.05
N GLY A 186 10.27 -9.94 0.19
CA GLY A 186 11.51 -9.37 -0.37
C GLY A 186 11.52 -9.24 -1.89
N LYS A 187 10.36 -9.30 -2.54
CA LYS A 187 10.15 -9.14 -3.99
C LYS A 187 9.51 -7.79 -4.37
N ALA A 188 9.60 -6.80 -3.48
CA ALA A 188 9.18 -5.42 -3.74
C ALA A 188 9.87 -4.87 -5.00
N PRO A 189 9.18 -4.04 -5.81
CA PRO A 189 9.87 -3.25 -6.82
C PRO A 189 10.81 -2.23 -6.17
N THR A 190 11.90 -1.92 -6.86
CA THR A 190 12.78 -0.81 -6.46
C THR A 190 12.12 0.50 -6.88
N LEU A 191 11.87 1.39 -5.92
CA LEU A 191 11.32 2.72 -6.14
C LEU A 191 12.31 3.77 -5.65
N SER A 192 12.67 4.72 -6.50
CA SER A 192 13.63 5.79 -6.19
C SER A 192 14.96 5.24 -5.64
N GLY A 193 15.43 4.13 -6.21
CA GLY A 193 16.65 3.43 -5.78
C GLY A 193 16.51 2.60 -4.51
N ILE A 194 15.32 2.53 -3.90
CA ILE A 194 15.07 1.91 -2.60
C ILE A 194 14.13 0.71 -2.76
N LYS A 195 14.41 -0.38 -2.05
CA LYS A 195 13.57 -1.58 -2.03
C LYS A 195 12.96 -1.77 -0.65
N ALA A 196 11.64 -1.66 -0.57
CA ALA A 196 10.91 -1.89 0.68
C ALA A 196 11.03 -3.36 1.14
N ASN A 197 11.14 -3.55 2.45
CA ASN A 197 11.26 -4.85 3.10
C ASN A 197 10.22 -5.07 4.21
N LYS A 198 9.42 -4.05 4.53
CA LYS A 198 8.31 -4.12 5.50
C LYS A 198 7.04 -3.56 4.88
N VAL A 199 5.90 -4.14 5.25
CA VAL A 199 4.58 -3.62 4.89
C VAL A 199 4.01 -2.84 6.07
N LEU A 200 3.50 -1.64 5.82
CA LEU A 200 2.72 -0.87 6.79
C LEU A 200 1.35 -0.51 6.20
N VAL A 201 0.29 -1.01 6.83
CA VAL A 201 -1.10 -0.73 6.41
C VAL A 201 -1.75 0.25 7.37
N GLY A 202 -1.95 1.49 6.94
CA GLY A 202 -2.72 2.49 7.68
C GLY A 202 -4.22 2.25 7.52
N TYR A 203 -4.97 2.28 8.61
CA TYR A 203 -6.43 2.23 8.57
C TYR A 203 -7.05 3.11 9.65
N VAL A 204 -8.19 3.71 9.34
CA VAL A 204 -8.93 4.51 10.33
C VAL A 204 -9.95 3.61 11.02
N LYS A 205 -9.97 3.65 12.35
CA LYS A 205 -10.91 2.86 13.16
C LYS A 205 -12.32 3.46 13.07
N ASP A 206 -13.32 2.59 13.16
CA ASP A 206 -14.73 2.97 13.22
C ASP A 206 -15.25 3.74 12.00
N ILE A 207 -14.65 3.51 10.83
CA ILE A 207 -15.26 3.95 9.57
C ILE A 207 -16.59 3.22 9.38
N VAL A 208 -17.60 4.03 9.09
CA VAL A 208 -18.90 3.57 8.62
C VAL A 208 -18.91 3.73 7.10
N ASP A 209 -19.32 2.68 6.39
CA ASP A 209 -19.45 2.76 4.94
C ASP A 209 -20.65 3.64 4.52
N GLU A 210 -20.80 3.86 3.22
CA GLU A 210 -21.89 4.66 2.66
C GLU A 210 -23.30 4.12 2.97
N ARG A 211 -23.40 2.91 3.52
CA ARG A 211 -24.66 2.21 3.86
C ARG A 211 -24.90 2.15 5.36
N GLY A 212 -24.01 2.69 6.19
CA GLY A 212 -24.16 2.66 7.65
C GLY A 212 -23.49 1.45 8.34
N TYR A 213 -22.78 0.59 7.62
CA TYR A 213 -22.10 -0.56 8.22
C TYR A 213 -20.70 -0.22 8.70
N ARG A 214 -20.36 -0.68 9.91
CA ARG A 214 -19.00 -0.60 10.45
C ARG A 214 -18.07 -1.45 9.60
N LEU A 215 -16.99 -0.84 9.11
CA LEU A 215 -16.04 -1.51 8.23
C LEU A 215 -14.77 -1.86 8.99
N ASP A 216 -14.51 -3.16 9.16
CA ASP A 216 -13.24 -3.64 9.70
C ASP A 216 -12.17 -3.71 8.58
N HIS A 217 -11.56 -2.56 8.31
CA HIS A 217 -10.49 -2.44 7.32
C HIS A 217 -9.32 -3.38 7.61
N ARG A 218 -9.00 -3.59 8.90
CA ARG A 218 -7.90 -4.43 9.33
C ARG A 218 -8.18 -5.88 8.98
N ALA A 219 -9.30 -6.45 9.44
CA ALA A 219 -9.63 -7.86 9.18
C ALA A 219 -9.71 -8.14 7.67
N ARG A 220 -10.30 -7.23 6.89
CA ARG A 220 -10.42 -7.38 5.43
C ARG A 220 -9.07 -7.36 4.73
N THR A 221 -8.20 -6.43 5.08
CA THR A 221 -6.87 -6.30 4.46
C THR A 221 -6.00 -7.49 4.83
N LEU A 222 -5.96 -7.87 6.11
CA LEU A 222 -5.21 -9.04 6.56
C LEU A 222 -5.73 -10.33 5.92
N GLY A 223 -7.05 -10.50 5.80
CA GLY A 223 -7.65 -11.64 5.11
C GLY A 223 -7.26 -11.70 3.62
N ALA A 224 -7.23 -10.56 2.93
CA ALA A 224 -6.79 -10.50 1.54
C ALA A 224 -5.30 -10.83 1.37
N ILE A 225 -4.44 -10.36 2.27
CA ILE A 225 -3.00 -10.69 2.27
C ILE A 225 -2.81 -12.18 2.60
N ARG A 226 -3.52 -12.71 3.60
CA ARG A 226 -3.49 -14.14 3.96
C ARG A 226 -3.82 -15.01 2.77
N ALA A 227 -4.88 -14.63 2.05
CA ALA A 227 -5.28 -15.27 0.82
C ALA A 227 -4.29 -15.06 -0.33
N LYS A 228 -3.11 -14.46 -0.16
CA LYS A 228 -2.05 -14.44 -1.19
C LYS A 228 -0.70 -14.84 -0.64
N ALA A 229 -0.61 -15.14 0.65
CA ALA A 229 0.63 -15.39 1.37
C ALA A 229 1.21 -16.76 1.00
N PRO A 230 2.39 -16.83 0.34
CA PRO A 230 3.06 -18.10 0.01
C PRO A 230 3.89 -18.66 1.18
N ALA A 231 3.93 -17.94 2.30
CA ALA A 231 4.61 -18.29 3.54
C ALA A 231 4.07 -17.36 4.62
N ASP A 232 4.43 -17.60 5.88
CA ASP A 232 4.07 -16.70 6.97
C ASP A 232 4.63 -15.29 6.74
N LEU A 233 3.75 -14.29 6.76
CA LEU A 233 4.11 -12.91 6.46
C LEU A 233 4.04 -12.04 7.71
N LYS A 234 5.12 -11.31 7.99
CA LYS A 234 5.10 -10.22 8.96
C LYS A 234 4.50 -8.98 8.31
N VAL A 235 3.41 -8.48 8.87
CA VAL A 235 2.72 -7.27 8.40
C VAL A 235 2.52 -6.34 9.58
N THR A 236 2.93 -5.08 9.42
CA THR A 236 2.63 -4.02 10.38
C THR A 236 1.33 -3.35 9.94
N THR A 237 0.38 -3.20 10.86
CA THR A 237 -0.78 -2.34 10.66
C THR A 237 -0.67 -1.13 11.56
N CYS A 238 -1.28 -0.03 11.14
CA CYS A 238 -1.19 1.26 11.76
C CYS A 238 -2.62 1.78 11.96
N GLU A 239 -3.12 1.72 13.19
CA GLU A 239 -4.43 2.26 13.55
C GLU A 239 -4.31 3.78 13.64
N LEU A 240 -5.00 4.49 12.75
CA LEU A 240 -4.94 5.94 12.61
C LEU A 240 -6.06 6.62 13.40
N SER A 241 -5.68 7.52 14.32
CA SER A 241 -6.60 8.41 15.01
C SER A 241 -6.65 9.75 14.30
N LEU A 242 -7.85 10.17 13.86
CA LEU A 242 -8.03 11.42 13.12
C LEU A 242 -8.47 12.58 14.02
N LYS A 243 -8.00 13.79 13.70
CA LYS A 243 -8.57 15.06 14.17
C LYS A 243 -9.04 15.85 12.95
N GLY A 244 -10.36 15.93 12.75
CA GLY A 244 -10.92 16.27 11.45
C GLY A 244 -10.62 15.16 10.44
N ALA A 245 -10.11 15.50 9.26
CA ALA A 245 -9.71 14.55 8.22
C ALA A 245 -8.21 14.19 8.25
N ALA A 246 -7.46 14.65 9.25
CA ALA A 246 -6.00 14.48 9.33
C ALA A 246 -5.58 13.54 10.45
N VAL A 247 -4.47 12.83 10.26
CA VAL A 247 -3.90 11.97 11.30
C VAL A 247 -3.35 12.83 12.44
N ALA A 248 -3.83 12.55 13.64
CA ALA A 248 -3.38 13.17 14.88
C ALA A 248 -2.35 12.30 15.61
N SER A 249 -2.59 10.99 15.63
CA SER A 249 -1.71 9.98 16.20
C SER A 249 -1.99 8.63 15.53
N PHE A 250 -1.11 7.66 15.78
CA PHE A 250 -1.32 6.31 15.32
C PHE A 250 -0.79 5.29 16.32
N ARG A 251 -1.21 4.04 16.17
CA ARG A 251 -0.68 2.90 16.93
C ARG A 251 -0.29 1.78 15.97
N ASN A 252 0.94 1.32 16.08
CA ASN A 252 1.44 0.20 15.30
C ASN A 252 1.10 -1.13 15.97
N HIS A 253 0.79 -2.11 15.16
CA HIS A 253 0.57 -3.49 15.56
C HIS A 253 1.25 -4.40 14.55
N GLU A 254 2.17 -5.22 15.02
CA GLU A 254 2.80 -6.26 14.19
C GLU A 254 1.99 -7.55 14.27
N PHE A 255 1.80 -8.17 13.12
CA PHE A 255 1.12 -9.46 12.99
C PHE A 255 1.95 -10.40 12.15
N THR A 256 1.94 -11.67 12.54
CA THR A 256 2.31 -12.77 11.64
C THR A 256 1.01 -13.31 11.04
N ILE A 257 0.87 -13.17 9.73
CA ILE A 257 -0.22 -13.78 8.98
C ILE A 257 0.24 -15.17 8.59
N ALA A 258 -0.36 -16.19 9.21
CA ALA A 258 -0.11 -17.59 8.84
C ALA A 258 -0.50 -17.81 7.38
N SER A 259 0.39 -18.43 6.60
CA SER A 259 0.08 -18.78 5.22
C SER A 259 -1.13 -19.70 5.14
N ASP A 260 -1.96 -19.49 4.11
CA ASP A 260 -2.95 -20.47 3.68
C ASP A 260 -2.39 -21.17 2.43
N MET A 261 -1.37 -22.01 2.64
CA MET A 261 -0.64 -22.70 1.57
C MET A 261 -1.58 -23.55 0.70
N VAL A 262 -2.57 -24.18 1.33
CA VAL A 262 -3.60 -24.97 0.66
C VAL A 262 -4.37 -24.10 -0.33
N SER A 263 -4.95 -22.98 0.13
CA SER A 263 -5.67 -22.07 -0.78
C SER A 263 -4.74 -21.43 -1.83
N CYS A 264 -3.46 -21.21 -1.52
CA CYS A 264 -2.48 -20.76 -2.52
C CYS A 264 -2.25 -21.81 -3.61
N ARG A 265 -2.03 -23.07 -3.24
CA ARG A 265 -1.82 -24.19 -4.16
C ARG A 265 -3.05 -24.48 -5.01
N VAL A 266 -4.26 -24.49 -4.43
CA VAL A 266 -5.51 -24.66 -5.19
C VAL A 266 -5.63 -23.64 -6.34
N ARG A 267 -5.30 -22.37 -6.08
CA ARG A 267 -5.33 -21.31 -7.10
C ARG A 267 -4.19 -21.37 -8.10
N GLU A 268 -3.03 -21.82 -7.67
CA GLU A 268 -1.92 -22.10 -8.59
C GLU A 268 -2.33 -23.18 -9.59
N TRP A 269 -3.10 -24.17 -9.15
CA TRP A 269 -3.60 -25.24 -10.01
C TRP A 269 -4.84 -24.89 -10.83
N ASP A 270 -5.54 -23.77 -10.58
CA ASP A 270 -6.80 -23.40 -11.28
C ASP A 270 -6.71 -23.52 -12.82
N HIS A 271 -5.52 -23.31 -13.38
CA HIS A 271 -5.28 -23.33 -14.83
C HIS A 271 -4.55 -24.59 -15.33
N LEU A 272 -4.21 -25.52 -14.42
CA LEU A 272 -3.50 -26.77 -14.75
C LEU A 272 -4.45 -27.96 -14.90
N TRP A 273 -5.67 -27.84 -14.37
CA TRP A 273 -6.70 -28.86 -14.47
C TRP A 273 -7.18 -29.02 -15.91
N HIS A 274 -7.30 -30.27 -16.35
CA HIS A 274 -7.85 -30.67 -17.64
C HIS A 274 -8.63 -31.98 -17.51
N GLU A 275 -9.51 -32.26 -18.46
CA GLU A 275 -10.23 -33.54 -18.53
C GLU A 275 -9.23 -34.67 -18.80
N ASP A 276 -9.39 -35.80 -18.10
CA ASP A 276 -8.57 -36.98 -18.33
C ASP A 276 -8.96 -37.62 -19.67
N PRO A 277 -8.02 -37.77 -20.62
CA PRO A 277 -8.32 -38.36 -21.93
C PRO A 277 -8.72 -39.85 -21.85
N GLU A 278 -8.40 -40.55 -20.75
CA GLU A 278 -8.78 -41.95 -20.54
C GLU A 278 -10.03 -42.11 -19.66
N ASN A 279 -10.44 -41.04 -18.97
CA ASN A 279 -11.63 -41.04 -18.11
C ASN A 279 -12.35 -39.67 -18.16
N GLU A 280 -13.35 -39.56 -19.03
CA GLU A 280 -14.06 -38.30 -19.29
C GLU A 280 -14.73 -37.68 -18.04
N ASP A 281 -14.98 -38.48 -16.99
CA ASP A 281 -15.59 -38.02 -15.73
C ASP A 281 -14.54 -37.54 -14.69
N ALA A 282 -13.25 -37.69 -14.98
CA ALA A 282 -12.15 -37.29 -14.11
C ALA A 282 -11.46 -36.02 -14.60
N THR A 283 -11.14 -35.14 -13.66
CA THR A 283 -10.32 -33.96 -13.90
C THR A 283 -8.95 -34.16 -13.28
N THR A 284 -7.89 -33.96 -14.07
CA THR A 284 -6.52 -34.24 -13.66
C THR A 284 -5.59 -33.03 -13.84
N CYS A 285 -4.52 -33.00 -13.05
CA CYS A 285 -3.40 -32.11 -13.26
C CYS A 285 -2.10 -32.80 -12.86
N THR A 286 -0.99 -32.37 -13.46
CA THR A 286 0.35 -32.85 -13.12
C THR A 286 1.09 -31.78 -12.34
N TRP A 287 1.68 -32.18 -11.21
CA TRP A 287 2.52 -31.29 -10.41
C TRP A 287 3.77 -32.01 -9.93
N GLY A 288 4.95 -31.48 -10.30
CA GLY A 288 6.20 -32.20 -10.12
C GLY A 288 6.19 -33.49 -10.94
N SER A 289 6.44 -34.63 -10.29
CA SER A 289 6.37 -35.96 -10.89
C SER A 289 5.06 -36.70 -10.63
N LEU A 290 4.10 -36.08 -9.93
CA LEU A 290 2.86 -36.73 -9.50
C LEU A 290 1.67 -36.27 -10.33
N VAL A 291 0.68 -37.15 -10.47
CA VAL A 291 -0.60 -36.88 -11.12
C VAL A 291 -1.68 -36.81 -10.04
N PHE A 292 -2.44 -35.72 -10.04
CA PHE A 292 -3.52 -35.43 -9.11
C PHE A 292 -4.83 -35.52 -9.89
N SER A 293 -5.82 -36.22 -9.35
CA SER A 293 -7.12 -36.43 -10.01
C SER A 293 -8.26 -36.24 -9.02
N TYR A 294 -9.38 -35.69 -9.48
CA TYR A 294 -10.64 -35.72 -8.74
C TYR A 294 -11.81 -35.91 -9.69
N TRP A 295 -12.88 -36.53 -9.21
CA TRP A 295 -14.08 -36.85 -10.00
C TRP A 295 -15.32 -36.81 -9.08
N GLU A 296 -16.49 -36.65 -9.69
CA GLU A 296 -17.76 -36.76 -8.98
C GLU A 296 -18.11 -38.24 -8.82
N GLU A 297 -18.46 -38.66 -7.60
CA GLU A 297 -19.00 -39.99 -7.31
C GLU A 297 -20.54 -39.92 -7.21
N GLU A 298 -21.19 -41.08 -7.08
CA GLU A 298 -22.62 -41.13 -6.79
C GLU A 298 -22.93 -40.44 -5.44
N THR A 299 -23.97 -39.58 -5.42
CA THR A 299 -24.50 -38.87 -4.24
C THR A 299 -23.56 -37.86 -3.55
N ASN A 300 -23.41 -36.65 -4.11
CA ASN A 300 -22.78 -35.47 -3.46
C ASN A 300 -21.39 -35.74 -2.83
N CYS A 301 -20.68 -36.72 -3.36
CA CYS A 301 -19.37 -37.17 -2.90
C CYS A 301 -18.39 -36.97 -4.05
N TRP A 302 -17.16 -36.57 -3.73
CA TRP A 302 -16.12 -36.27 -4.70
C TRP A 302 -14.88 -37.09 -4.34
N GLY A 303 -14.55 -38.07 -5.19
CA GLY A 303 -13.35 -38.88 -5.06
C GLY A 303 -12.12 -38.08 -5.48
N TRP A 304 -10.99 -38.34 -4.83
CA TRP A 304 -9.71 -37.78 -5.23
C TRP A 304 -8.57 -38.77 -5.04
N GLN A 305 -7.54 -38.66 -5.88
CA GLN A 305 -6.33 -39.46 -5.75
C GLN A 305 -5.07 -38.72 -6.23
N VAL A 306 -3.94 -39.19 -5.73
CA VAL A 306 -2.58 -38.81 -6.15
C VAL A 306 -1.84 -40.07 -6.55
N VAL A 307 -1.22 -40.04 -7.71
CA VAL A 307 -0.55 -41.19 -8.31
C VAL A 307 0.88 -40.81 -8.68
N ASP A 308 1.84 -41.70 -8.40
CA ASP A 308 3.20 -41.62 -8.92
C ASP A 308 3.33 -42.51 -10.16
N PRO A 309 3.35 -41.94 -11.38
CA PRO A 309 3.45 -42.69 -12.63
C PRO A 309 4.81 -43.37 -12.82
N HIS A 310 5.83 -43.01 -12.03
CA HIS A 310 7.17 -43.59 -12.14
C HIS A 310 7.39 -44.78 -11.20
N GLN A 311 6.42 -45.09 -10.33
CA GLN A 311 6.45 -46.26 -9.46
C GLN A 311 5.25 -47.16 -9.78
N LEU A 312 5.48 -48.47 -9.88
CA LEU A 312 4.40 -49.44 -10.02
C LEU A 312 3.96 -49.94 -8.65
N GLY A 313 2.65 -50.06 -8.47
CA GLY A 313 2.00 -50.73 -7.35
C GLY A 313 2.03 -52.26 -7.49
N PRO A 314 1.55 -52.99 -6.47
CA PRO A 314 1.50 -54.45 -6.47
C PRO A 314 0.63 -55.07 -7.57
N ASP A 315 -0.30 -54.29 -8.09
CA ASP A 315 -1.25 -54.64 -9.15
C ASP A 315 -0.72 -54.35 -10.57
N GLY A 316 0.51 -53.81 -10.68
CA GLY A 316 1.14 -53.46 -11.94
C GLY A 316 0.67 -52.11 -12.52
N TYR A 317 -0.17 -51.36 -11.81
CA TYR A 317 -0.59 -50.01 -12.17
C TYR A 317 0.30 -48.96 -11.50
N PRO A 318 0.31 -47.70 -11.99
CA PRO A 318 0.92 -46.58 -11.28
C PRO A 318 0.55 -46.52 -9.79
N LYS A 319 1.54 -46.29 -8.94
CA LYS A 319 1.39 -46.37 -7.48
C LYS A 319 0.47 -45.26 -6.98
N ASN A 320 -0.64 -45.64 -6.34
CA ASN A 320 -1.48 -44.71 -5.59
C ASN A 320 -0.72 -44.23 -4.34
N VAL A 321 -0.44 -42.94 -4.28
CA VAL A 321 0.27 -42.27 -3.18
C VAL A 321 -0.70 -41.92 -2.06
N ALA A 322 -1.88 -41.42 -2.43
CA ALA A 322 -2.95 -41.07 -1.51
C ALA A 322 -4.28 -41.04 -2.26
N SER A 323 -5.37 -41.38 -1.57
CA SER A 323 -6.74 -41.24 -2.09
C SER A 323 -7.73 -41.15 -0.94
N SER A 324 -8.83 -40.43 -1.16
CA SER A 324 -9.97 -40.34 -0.24
C SER A 324 -11.16 -39.66 -0.93
N ASN A 325 -12.19 -39.33 -0.15
CA ASN A 325 -13.40 -38.68 -0.61
C ASN A 325 -13.59 -37.32 0.08
N ALA A 326 -14.31 -36.42 -0.58
CA ALA A 326 -14.69 -35.11 -0.10
C ALA A 326 -16.19 -34.83 -0.35
N THR A 327 -16.75 -33.88 0.39
CA THR A 327 -18.17 -33.48 0.27
C THR A 327 -18.45 -32.50 -0.86
N SER A 328 -17.41 -32.09 -1.60
CA SER A 328 -17.50 -31.15 -2.73
C SER A 328 -16.23 -31.19 -3.57
N ALA A 329 -16.32 -30.75 -4.83
CA ALA A 329 -15.17 -30.58 -5.72
C ALA A 329 -14.08 -29.68 -5.11
N GLU A 330 -14.47 -28.57 -4.50
CA GLU A 330 -13.51 -27.67 -3.83
C GLU A 330 -12.85 -28.38 -2.63
N GLY A 331 -13.60 -29.19 -1.87
CA GLY A 331 -13.05 -30.02 -0.81
C GLY A 331 -12.00 -31.00 -1.32
N ALA A 332 -12.27 -31.69 -2.42
CA ALA A 332 -11.33 -32.61 -3.06
C ALA A 332 -10.05 -31.88 -3.51
N ARG A 333 -10.20 -30.73 -4.17
CA ARG A 333 -9.05 -29.91 -4.61
C ARG A 333 -8.21 -29.41 -3.44
N ARG A 334 -8.83 -29.05 -2.31
CA ARG A 334 -8.12 -28.66 -1.08
C ARG A 334 -7.36 -29.84 -0.47
N ALA A 335 -7.96 -31.02 -0.40
CA ALA A 335 -7.28 -32.22 0.10
C ALA A 335 -6.07 -32.60 -0.77
N LEU A 336 -6.21 -32.56 -2.10
CA LEU A 336 -5.10 -32.77 -3.04
C LEU A 336 -3.98 -31.74 -2.85
N ALA A 337 -4.36 -30.48 -2.63
CA ALA A 337 -3.40 -29.42 -2.33
C ALA A 337 -2.67 -29.66 -1.00
N GLU A 338 -3.36 -30.13 0.04
CA GLU A 338 -2.76 -30.53 1.33
C GLU A 338 -1.72 -31.64 1.14
N VAL A 339 -2.06 -32.72 0.42
CA VAL A 339 -1.13 -33.82 0.13
C VAL A 339 0.11 -33.34 -0.62
N SER A 340 -0.02 -32.35 -1.52
CA SER A 340 1.11 -31.83 -2.29
C SER A 340 2.08 -30.91 -1.53
N LEU A 341 1.78 -30.63 -0.25
CA LEU A 341 2.59 -29.82 0.64
C LEU A 341 3.35 -30.66 1.67
N GLU A 342 2.99 -31.94 1.81
CA GLU A 342 3.72 -32.96 2.57
C GLU A 342 4.90 -33.50 1.74
#